data_AF-A0AA40LX03-F1
#
_entry.id   AF-A0AA40LX03-F1
#
_cell.length_a   1.000
_cell.length_b   1.000
_cell.length_c   1.000
_cell.angle_alpha   90.00
_cell.angle_beta   90.00
_cell.angle_gamma   90.00
#
_symmetry.space_group_name_H-M   'P 1'
#
loop_
_entity.id
_entity.type
_entity.pdbx_description
1 polymer ?
#
loop_
_entity_poly.entity_id
_entity_poly.type
_entity_poly.pdbx_seq_one_letter_code
_entity_poly.pdbx_strand_id
1 'polypeptide(L)'
;MVRILDGALNVDLIQFQTNLVPYPHIHFPLAIYAPVISAEKAYQEQLSVVELTSVCFEPANKMVKCDPHHCKYMACCLLYCGHVVPKDVNAAIATIKTKHII
;
A
#
# COMPACT_ATOMS: atom_id res chain seq x y z
N MET A 1 -16.22 -2.03 -1.72
CA MET A 1 -15.50 -2.79 -2.77
C MET A 1 -14.10 -2.20 -2.86
N VAL A 2 -13.14 -2.77 -2.12
CA VAL A 2 -11.74 -2.29 -2.15
C VAL A 2 -11.14 -2.70 -3.48
N ARG A 3 -10.78 -1.72 -4.31
CA ARG A 3 -10.00 -1.97 -5.53
C ARG A 3 -8.52 -1.88 -5.16
N ILE A 4 -7.78 -2.95 -5.44
CA ILE A 4 -6.33 -2.97 -5.34
C ILE A 4 -5.79 -2.92 -6.75
N LEU A 5 -4.99 -1.91 -7.05
CA LEU A 5 -4.31 -1.78 -8.32
C LEU A 5 -3.04 -2.63 -8.32
N ASP A 6 -2.99 -3.62 -9.21
CA ASP A 6 -1.78 -4.34 -9.56
C ASP A 6 -1.23 -3.67 -10.83
N GLY A 7 -0.15 -2.91 -10.69
CA GLY A 7 0.35 -2.04 -11.76
C GLY A 7 1.78 -2.38 -12.14
N ALA A 8 1.95 -3.36 -13.02
CA ALA A 8 3.16 -3.46 -13.83
C ALA A 8 3.10 -2.37 -14.91
N LEU A 9 4.05 -1.44 -14.88
CA LEU A 9 4.28 -0.34 -15.84
C LEU A 9 3.30 0.86 -15.78
N ASN A 10 3.89 2.04 -15.51
CA ASN A 10 3.40 3.39 -15.81
C ASN A 10 1.92 3.66 -15.47
N VAL A 11 1.64 3.82 -14.17
CA VAL A 11 0.33 4.34 -13.72
C VAL A 11 0.29 5.84 -14.01
N ASP A 12 -0.68 6.25 -14.83
CA ASP A 12 -0.96 7.66 -15.10
C ASP A 12 -1.64 8.32 -13.88
N LEU A 13 -1.39 9.62 -13.67
CA LEU A 13 -2.07 10.44 -12.66
C LEU A 13 -3.60 10.36 -12.79
N ILE A 14 -4.09 10.22 -14.03
CA ILE A 14 -5.53 10.04 -14.34
C ILE A 14 -6.08 8.72 -13.79
N GLN A 15 -5.28 7.66 -13.75
CA GLN A 15 -5.69 6.36 -13.19
C GLN A 15 -5.84 6.42 -11.67
N PHE A 16 -5.07 7.24 -10.96
CA PHE A 16 -5.27 7.42 -9.52
C PHE A 16 -6.63 8.04 -9.23
N GLN A 17 -7.01 9.08 -9.97
CA GLN A 17 -8.33 9.70 -9.81
C GLN A 17 -9.45 8.70 -10.12
N THR A 18 -9.36 7.98 -11.23
CA THR A 18 -10.42 7.05 -11.66
C THR A 18 -10.61 5.86 -10.70
N ASN A 19 -9.53 5.37 -10.08
CA ASN A 19 -9.58 4.15 -9.26
C ASN A 19 -9.70 4.41 -7.76
N LEU A 20 -9.18 5.54 -7.26
CA LEU A 20 -9.16 5.86 -5.83
C LEU A 20 -10.26 6.86 -5.42
N VAL A 21 -10.92 7.55 -6.36
CA VAL A 21 -11.98 8.53 -6.08
C VAL A 21 -13.33 7.96 -6.52
N PRO A 22 -14.00 7.14 -5.67
CA PRO A 22 -15.30 6.56 -6.02
C PRO A 22 -16.43 7.58 -6.04
N TYR A 23 -16.25 8.71 -5.33
CA TYR A 23 -17.20 9.82 -5.28
C TYR A 23 -16.45 11.14 -5.41
N PRO A 24 -17.00 12.15 -6.14
CA PRO A 24 -16.32 13.43 -6.34
C PRO A 24 -15.91 14.16 -5.04
N HIS A 25 -16.67 13.98 -3.95
CA HIS A 25 -16.38 14.61 -2.66
C HIS A 25 -15.36 13.84 -1.79
N ILE A 26 -14.97 12.63 -2.17
CA ILE A 26 -14.04 11.76 -1.42
C ILE A 26 -12.77 11.54 -2.26
N HIS A 27 -11.94 12.57 -2.35
CA HIS A 27 -10.74 12.61 -3.21
C HIS A 27 -9.43 12.90 -2.45
N PHE A 28 -9.43 12.67 -1.14
CA PHE A 28 -8.25 12.84 -0.27
C PHE A 28 -7.66 11.47 0.10
N PRO A 29 -6.76 10.90 -0.71
CA PRO A 29 -6.08 9.65 -0.37
C PRO A 29 -5.10 9.85 0.78
N LEU A 30 -4.94 8.80 1.60
CA LEU A 30 -3.90 8.75 2.62
C LEU A 30 -2.63 8.13 2.00
N ALA A 31 -1.50 8.81 2.15
CA ALA A 31 -0.21 8.29 1.70
C ALA A 31 0.49 7.50 2.81
N ILE A 32 1.12 6.40 2.42
CA ILE A 32 1.93 5.54 3.30
C ILE A 32 3.17 5.15 2.50
N TYR A 33 4.31 5.06 3.18
CA TYR A 33 5.58 4.68 2.58
C TYR A 33 6.29 3.66 3.46
N ALA A 34 6.89 2.66 2.82
CA ALA A 34 7.74 1.67 3.48
C ALA A 34 8.89 1.26 2.54
N PRO A 35 10.08 0.92 3.10
CA PRO A 35 10.41 0.99 4.51
C PRO A 35 10.86 2.41 4.94
N VAL A 36 10.63 2.77 6.20
CA VAL A 36 11.22 3.96 6.84
C VAL A 36 12.17 3.47 7.93
N ILE A 37 13.43 3.24 7.56
CA ILE A 37 14.48 2.69 8.43
C ILE A 37 15.77 3.52 8.34
N SER A 38 16.65 3.39 9.34
CA SER A 38 17.97 4.02 9.31
C SER A 38 18.89 3.35 8.29
N ALA A 39 19.91 4.09 7.82
CA ALA A 39 20.89 3.56 6.87
C ALA A 39 21.61 2.31 7.41
N GLU A 40 21.95 2.30 8.71
CA GLU A 40 22.61 1.15 9.36
C GLU A 40 21.76 -0.12 9.29
N LYS A 41 20.45 -0.02 9.56
CA LYS A 41 19.52 -1.16 9.48
C LYS A 41 19.31 -1.62 8.05
N ALA A 42 19.30 -0.69 7.09
CA ALA A 42 19.14 -1.02 5.67
C ALA A 42 20.28 -1.88 5.12
N TYR A 43 21.48 -1.83 5.71
CA TYR A 43 22.59 -2.71 5.33
C TYR A 43 22.53 -4.10 5.97
N GLN A 44 21.82 -4.25 7.07
CA GLN A 44 21.77 -5.49 7.85
C GLN A 44 20.53 -6.33 7.52
N GLU A 45 19.42 -5.69 7.16
CA GLU A 45 18.13 -6.34 6.92
C GLU A 45 17.75 -6.30 5.45
N GLN A 46 17.45 -7.47 4.87
CA GLN A 46 16.76 -7.56 3.58
C GLN A 46 15.27 -7.73 3.84
N LEU A 47 14.47 -6.79 3.36
CA LEU A 47 13.01 -6.83 3.48
C LEU A 47 12.41 -7.42 2.21
N SER A 48 11.63 -8.48 2.38
CA SER A 48 10.86 -9.08 1.30
C SER A 48 9.67 -8.21 0.89
N VAL A 49 9.14 -8.44 -0.32
CA VAL A 49 7.93 -7.76 -0.81
C VAL A 49 6.78 -7.93 0.18
N VAL A 50 6.59 -9.15 0.71
CA VAL A 50 5.51 -9.46 1.67
C VAL A 50 5.64 -8.65 2.96
N GLU A 51 6.84 -8.53 3.50
CA GLU A 51 7.10 -7.74 4.70
C GLU A 51 6.85 -6.26 4.46
N LEU A 52 7.38 -5.71 3.36
CA LEU A 52 7.15 -4.32 2.98
C LEU A 52 5.66 -4.00 2.80
N THR A 53 4.94 -4.89 2.13
CA THR A 53 3.48 -4.73 1.97
C THR A 53 2.78 -4.77 3.33
N SER A 54 3.17 -5.67 4.24
CA SER A 54 2.57 -5.75 5.58
C SER A 54 2.81 -4.47 6.38
N VAL A 55 4.04 -3.94 6.36
CA VAL A 55 4.43 -2.70 7.05
C VAL A 55 3.56 -1.51 6.60
N CYS A 56 3.21 -1.41 5.31
CA CYS A 56 2.31 -0.37 4.80
C CYS A 56 0.90 -0.39 5.41
N PHE A 57 0.42 -1.53 5.93
CA PHE A 57 -0.91 -1.62 6.53
C PHE A 57 -0.91 -1.60 8.06
N GLU A 58 0.27 -1.53 8.68
CA GLU A 58 0.36 -1.34 10.13
C GLU A 58 -0.07 0.07 10.52
N PRO A 59 -0.93 0.22 11.55
CA PRO A 59 -1.38 1.53 12.03
C PRO A 59 -0.24 2.51 12.35
N ALA A 60 0.88 2.00 12.86
CA ALA A 60 2.03 2.80 13.26
C ALA A 60 2.75 3.49 12.10
N ASN A 61 2.62 2.98 10.87
CA ASN A 61 3.32 3.51 9.70
C ASN A 61 2.48 4.50 8.89
N LYS A 62 1.25 4.78 9.32
CA LYS A 62 0.39 5.78 8.68
C LYS A 62 0.91 7.19 8.97
N MET A 63 1.08 8.00 7.93
CA MET A 63 1.55 9.39 8.06
C MET A 63 0.45 10.38 8.48
N VAL A 64 -0.75 9.89 8.78
CA VAL A 64 -1.90 10.69 9.21
C VAL A 64 -2.47 10.09 10.48
N LYS A 65 -2.74 10.95 11.47
CA LYS A 65 -3.33 10.56 12.75
C LYS A 65 -4.83 10.31 12.58
N CYS A 66 -5.18 9.09 12.19
CA CYS A 66 -6.55 8.60 12.11
C CYS A 66 -6.69 7.31 12.91
N ASP A 67 -7.81 7.14 13.63
CA ASP A 67 -8.10 5.88 14.33
C ASP A 67 -8.48 4.78 13.31
N PRO A 68 -7.68 3.71 13.16
CA PRO A 68 -7.94 2.66 12.18
C PRO A 68 -9.24 1.91 12.44
N HIS A 69 -9.71 1.84 13.70
CA HIS A 69 -10.91 1.07 14.06
C HIS A 69 -12.19 1.72 13.52
N HIS A 70 -12.15 3.03 13.28
CA HIS A 70 -13.28 3.79 12.76
C HIS A 70 -13.17 4.05 11.25
N CYS A 71 -12.09 3.62 10.61
CA CYS A 71 -11.84 3.87 9.19
C CYS A 71 -11.87 2.56 8.39
N LYS A 72 -12.61 2.55 7.29
CA LYS A 72 -12.60 1.45 6.32
C LYS A 72 -11.89 1.91 5.05
N TYR A 73 -11.08 1.04 4.47
CA TYR A 73 -10.47 1.31 3.18
C TYR A 73 -11.55 1.28 2.08
N MET A 74 -11.58 2.32 1.24
CA MET A 74 -12.47 2.36 0.08
C MET A 74 -11.78 1.82 -1.18
N ALA A 75 -10.50 2.18 -1.35
CA ALA A 75 -9.61 1.70 -2.39
C ALA A 75 -8.16 1.84 -1.90
N CYS A 76 -7.25 1.01 -2.44
CA CYS A 76 -5.83 1.05 -2.13
C CYS A 76 -5.01 0.95 -3.41
N CYS A 77 -3.94 1.72 -3.51
CA CYS A 77 -2.93 1.57 -4.56
C CYS A 77 -1.60 1.26 -3.89
N LEU A 78 -0.89 0.23 -4.36
CA LEU A 78 0.44 -0.11 -3.91
C LEU A 78 1.41 0.13 -5.07
N LEU A 79 2.39 1.00 -4.84
CA LEU A 79 3.41 1.34 -5.81
C LEU A 79 4.73 0.72 -5.34
N TYR A 80 5.17 -0.33 -6.03
CA TYR A 80 6.43 -0.98 -5.73
C TYR A 80 7.55 -0.38 -6.57
N CYS A 81 8.66 -0.01 -5.92
CA CYS A 81 9.85 0.53 -6.58
C CYS A 81 11.04 -0.42 -6.37
N GLY A 82 11.82 -0.65 -7.43
CA GLY A 82 13.00 -1.53 -7.40
C GLY A 82 12.77 -2.87 -8.10
N HIS A 83 13.65 -3.85 -7.84
CA HIS A 83 13.60 -5.17 -8.46
C HIS A 83 12.55 -6.05 -7.77
N VAL A 84 11.29 -5.90 -8.21
CA VAL A 84 10.15 -6.58 -7.62
C VAL A 84 9.54 -7.53 -8.63
N VAL A 85 9.35 -8.79 -8.23
CA VAL A 85 8.76 -9.83 -9.07
C VAL A 85 7.24 -9.81 -8.92
N PRO A 86 6.46 -9.71 -10.02
CA PRO A 86 4.99 -9.64 -9.94
C PRO A 86 4.33 -10.80 -9.20
N LYS A 87 4.94 -11.99 -9.22
CA LYS A 87 4.48 -13.16 -8.45
C LYS A 87 4.47 -12.88 -6.94
N ASP A 88 5.51 -12.24 -6.43
CA ASP A 88 5.65 -11.97 -5.00
C ASP A 88 4.69 -10.86 -4.55
N VAL A 89 4.45 -9.89 -5.43
CA VAL A 89 3.43 -8.84 -5.24
C VAL A 89 2.05 -9.46 -5.10
N ASN A 90 1.67 -10.35 -6.01
CA ASN A 90 0.38 -11.02 -5.97
C ASN A 90 0.20 -11.86 -4.70
N ALA A 91 1.25 -12.57 -4.26
CA ALA A 91 1.25 -13.32 -3.01
C ALA A 91 1.10 -12.42 -1.77
N ALA A 92 1.81 -11.29 -1.75
CA ALA A 92 1.71 -10.30 -0.68
C ALA A 92 0.30 -9.70 -0.59
N ILE A 93 -0.27 -9.28 -1.73
CA ILE A 93 -1.63 -8.72 -1.80
C ILE A 93 -2.67 -9.75 -1.34
N ALA A 94 -2.55 -11.01 -1.74
CA ALA A 94 -3.45 -12.06 -1.30
C ALA A 94 -3.43 -12.22 0.23
N THR A 95 -2.25 -12.13 0.84
CA THR A 95 -2.07 -12.19 2.30
C THR A 95 -2.72 -11.01 3.03
N ILE A 96 -2.64 -9.80 2.48
CA ILE A 96 -3.31 -8.63 3.07
C ILE A 96 -4.83 -8.76 3.01
N LYS A 97 -5.37 -9.29 1.91
CA LYS A 97 -6.82 -9.53 1.76
C LYS A 97 -7.36 -10.53 2.78
N THR A 98 -6.60 -11.57 3.14
CA THR A 98 -7.05 -12.60 4.08
C THR A 98 -6.94 -12.17 5.55
N LYS A 99 -6.01 -11.28 5.88
CA LYS A 99 -5.83 -10.79 7.27
C LYS A 99 -6.93 -9.83 7.75
N HIS A 100 -7.96 -9.53 6.95
CA HIS A 100 -9.03 -8.56 7.25
C HIS A 100 -8.50 -7.18 7.69
N ILE A 101 -7.32 -6.79 7.18
CA ILE A 101 -6.74 -5.45 7.44
C ILE A 101 -7.43 -4.39 6.55
N ILE A 102 -8.04 -4.84 5.46
CA ILE A 102 -8.77 -4.07 4.43
C ILE A 102 -10.18 -4.61 4.24
#